data_AF-A0A2V6L982-F1
#
_entry.id   AF-A0A2V6L982-F1
#
_cell.length_a   1.000
_cell.length_b   1.000
_cell.length_c   1.000
_cell.angle_alpha   90.00
_cell.angle_beta   90.00
_cell.angle_gamma   90.00
#
_symmetry.space_group_name_H-M   'P 1'
#
loop_
_entity.id
_entity.type
_entity.pdbx_description
1 polymer ?
#
loop_
_entity_poly.entity_id
_entity_poly.type
_entity_poly.pdbx_seq_one_letter_code
_entity_poly.pdbx_strand_id
1 'polypeptide(L)'
;MLFSDSAIRAATNAQQWYVTISRGRKSIQIFTPDKRQLRQAIMRSGERELALDLLSARARRYDVRQQVLRSVRRANMSSRAASLM
;
A
#
# COMPACT_ATOMS: atom_id res chain seq x y z
N MET A 1 -23.64 20.87 -1.93
CA MET A 1 -22.73 21.56 -2.88
C MET A 1 -21.31 21.32 -2.39
N LEU A 2 -20.38 20.91 -3.28
CA LEU A 2 -18.98 20.65 -2.92
C LEU A 2 -18.04 21.51 -3.77
N PHE A 3 -17.06 22.14 -3.13
CA PHE A 3 -15.96 22.83 -3.79
C PHE A 3 -14.70 21.96 -3.70
N SER A 4 -14.08 21.71 -4.84
CA SER A 4 -12.82 20.96 -4.92
C SER A 4 -11.86 21.69 -5.83
N ASP A 5 -10.82 22.27 -5.22
CA ASP A 5 -9.72 22.86 -5.94
C ASP A 5 -8.83 21.74 -6.51
N SER A 6 -8.83 21.62 -7.83
CA SER A 6 -8.06 20.59 -8.54
C SER A 6 -6.54 20.79 -8.41
N ALA A 7 -6.08 21.99 -8.03
CA ALA A 7 -4.66 22.28 -7.84
C ALA A 7 -4.10 21.63 -6.55
N ILE A 8 -4.94 21.41 -5.53
CA ILE A 8 -4.52 20.89 -4.21
C ILE A 8 -4.45 19.36 -4.24
N ARG A 9 -3.40 18.87 -4.88
CA ARG A 9 -3.14 17.44 -5.05
C ARG A 9 -3.01 16.65 -3.75
N ALA A 10 -2.54 17.26 -2.65
CA ALA A 10 -2.35 16.56 -1.38
C ALA A 10 -3.67 16.27 -0.64
N ALA A 11 -4.73 17.03 -0.96
CA ALA A 11 -6.03 16.98 -0.31
C ALA A 11 -7.13 16.39 -1.21
N THR A 12 -6.76 15.77 -2.33
CA THR A 12 -7.71 15.11 -3.23
C THR A 12 -7.09 13.83 -3.78
N ASN A 13 -7.51 12.71 -3.18
CA ASN A 13 -7.16 11.34 -3.54
C ASN A 13 -8.40 10.44 -3.55
N ALA A 14 -8.24 9.17 -3.92
CA ALA A 14 -9.35 8.22 -4.07
C ALA A 14 -10.17 8.06 -2.78
N GLN A 15 -9.51 7.90 -1.62
CA GLN A 15 -10.17 7.66 -0.33
C GLN A 15 -10.93 8.91 0.15
N GLN A 16 -10.30 10.09 0.08
CA GLN A 16 -10.94 11.34 0.44
C GLN A 16 -12.14 11.63 -0.48
N TRP A 17 -12.00 11.36 -1.78
CA TRP A 17 -13.08 11.46 -2.75
C TRP A 17 -14.24 10.54 -2.39
N TYR A 18 -13.97 9.24 -2.18
CA TYR A 18 -14.99 8.26 -1.81
C TYR A 18 -15.74 8.70 -0.55
N VAL A 19 -15.01 9.04 0.52
CA VAL A 19 -15.58 9.46 1.81
C VAL A 19 -16.42 10.73 1.67
N THR A 20 -15.98 11.69 0.87
CA THR A 20 -16.67 12.96 0.68
C THR A 20 -17.94 12.79 -0.14
N ILE A 21 -17.86 12.06 -1.26
CA ILE A 21 -18.98 11.86 -2.18
C ILE A 21 -20.02 10.90 -1.60
N SER A 22 -19.61 9.83 -0.93
CA SER A 22 -20.53 8.86 -0.31
C SER A 22 -21.40 9.45 0.80
N ARG A 23 -21.00 10.58 1.40
CA ARG A 23 -21.79 11.28 2.42
C ARG A 23 -22.87 12.21 1.87
N GLY A 24 -22.98 12.37 0.56
CA GLY A 24 -24.08 13.10 -0.05
C GLY A 24 -25.41 12.37 0.16
N ARG A 25 -26.41 13.04 0.73
CA ARG A 25 -27.73 12.44 0.99
C ARG A 25 -28.69 12.43 -0.20
N LYS A 26 -28.43 13.27 -1.21
CA LYS A 26 -29.24 13.40 -2.43
C LYS A 26 -28.28 13.50 -3.62
N SER A 27 -28.41 14.54 -4.45
CA SER A 27 -27.46 14.86 -5.50
C SER A 27 -26.25 15.64 -4.96
N ILE A 28 -25.08 15.40 -5.54
CA ILE A 28 -23.87 16.19 -5.31
C ILE A 28 -23.54 16.94 -6.59
N GLN A 29 -23.32 18.24 -6.45
CA GLN A 29 -22.76 19.09 -7.50
C GLN A 29 -21.35 19.51 -7.09
N ILE A 30 -20.40 19.32 -8.01
CA ILE A 30 -18.97 19.51 -7.77
C ILE A 30 -18.51 20.68 -8.62
N PHE A 31 -17.97 21.70 -7.94
CA PHE A 31 -17.36 22.86 -8.58
C PHE A 31 -15.84 22.69 -8.51
N THR A 32 -15.22 22.72 -9.68
CA THR A 32 -13.78 22.53 -9.84
C THR A 32 -13.27 23.37 -11.01
N PRO A 33 -12.08 23.98 -10.91
CA PRO A 33 -11.53 24.78 -12.00
C PRO A 33 -11.08 23.92 -13.20
N ASP A 34 -10.62 22.69 -12.98
CA ASP A 34 -10.26 21.75 -14.05
C ASP A 34 -10.68 20.30 -13.74
N LYS A 35 -11.64 19.79 -14.54
CA LYS A 35 -12.15 18.41 -14.42
C LYS A 35 -11.10 17.34 -14.72
N ARG A 36 -10.16 17.59 -15.64
CA ARG A 36 -9.11 16.61 -16.00
C ARG A 36 -8.10 16.51 -14.87
N GLN A 37 -7.66 17.64 -14.34
CA GLN A 37 -6.74 17.68 -13.20
C GLN A 37 -7.36 17.05 -11.96
N LEU A 38 -8.63 17.34 -11.67
CA LEU A 38 -9.37 16.70 -10.57
C LEU A 38 -9.42 15.17 -10.75
N ARG A 39 -9.75 14.69 -11.95
CA ARG A 39 -9.78 13.25 -12.25
C ARG A 39 -8.42 12.60 -12.00
N GLN A 40 -7.33 13.21 -12.46
CA GLN A 40 -5.98 12.69 -12.20
C GLN A 40 -5.66 12.66 -10.71
N ALA A 41 -6.09 13.66 -9.95
CA ALA A 41 -5.88 13.72 -8.51
C ALA A 41 -6.60 12.56 -7.79
N ILE A 42 -7.88 12.32 -8.13
CA ILE A 42 -8.72 11.26 -7.56
C ILE A 42 -8.18 9.85 -7.86
N MET A 43 -7.58 9.63 -9.04
CA MET A 43 -7.05 8.30 -9.40
C MET A 43 -5.83 7.87 -8.58
N ARG A 44 -5.23 8.76 -7.77
CA ARG A 44 -4.11 8.43 -6.90
C ARG A 44 -4.59 7.86 -5.59
N SER A 45 -3.88 6.85 -5.07
CA SER A 45 -4.07 6.38 -3.71
C SER A 45 -3.65 7.46 -2.72
N GLY A 46 -4.48 7.65 -1.70
CA GLY A 46 -4.20 8.45 -0.51
C GLY A 46 -3.68 7.64 0.67
N GLU A 47 -3.34 6.37 0.46
CA GLU A 47 -2.76 5.53 1.52
C GLU A 47 -1.47 6.16 2.04
N ARG A 48 -1.40 6.26 3.35
CA ARG A 48 -0.19 6.64 4.07
C ARG A 48 0.32 5.39 4.74
N GLU A 49 1.53 4.99 4.38
CA GLU A 49 2.21 3.86 4.98
C GLU A 49 2.43 4.13 6.47
N LEU A 50 2.00 3.19 7.34
CA LEU A 50 2.22 3.29 8.76
C LEU A 50 3.58 2.68 9.13
N ALA A 51 4.17 3.14 10.24
CA ALA A 51 5.42 2.56 10.76
C ALA A 51 5.29 1.05 11.03
N LEU A 52 4.11 0.58 11.44
CA LEU A 52 3.82 -0.84 11.65
C LEU A 52 3.86 -1.65 10.35
N ASP A 53 3.45 -1.06 9.23
CA ASP A 53 3.47 -1.71 7.92
C ASP A 53 4.92 -2.02 7.51
N LEU A 54 5.83 -1.07 7.75
CA LEU A 54 7.26 -1.22 7.51
C LEU A 54 7.89 -2.32 8.39
N LEU A 55 7.53 -2.36 9.68
CA LEU A 55 8.04 -3.37 10.62
C LEU A 55 7.57 -4.78 10.23
N SER A 56 6.30 -4.93 9.82
CA SER A 56 5.74 -6.22 9.39
C SER A 56 6.39 -6.73 8.10
N ALA A 57 6.68 -5.84 7.14
CA ALA A 57 7.42 -6.17 5.93
C ALA A 57 8.85 -6.63 6.25
N ARG A 58 9.50 -5.97 7.20
CA ARG A 58 10.85 -6.33 7.64
C ARG A 58 10.89 -7.68 8.37
N ALA A 59 9.95 -7.93 9.28
CA ALA A 59 9.84 -9.20 9.98
C ALA A 59 9.66 -10.39 9.01
N ARG A 60 8.77 -10.25 8.01
CA ARG A 60 8.59 -11.27 6.96
C ARG A 60 9.87 -11.56 6.18
N ARG A 61 10.64 -10.53 5.82
CA ARG A 61 11.93 -10.71 5.12
C ARG A 61 12.95 -11.45 5.97
N TYR A 62 12.97 -11.21 7.28
CA TYR A 62 13.85 -11.93 8.20
C TYR A 62 13.49 -13.41 8.32
N ASP A 63 12.20 -13.74 8.41
CA ASP A 63 11.75 -15.13 8.57
C ASP A 63 12.08 -16.00 7.35
N VAL A 64 11.82 -15.49 6.13
CA VAL A 64 12.19 -16.16 4.87
C VAL A 64 13.69 -16.42 4.82
N ARG A 65 14.52 -15.43 5.18
CA ARG A 65 15.98 -15.58 5.21
C ARG A 65 16.41 -16.67 6.21
N GLN A 66 15.78 -16.74 7.37
CA GLN A 66 16.07 -17.77 8.38
C GLN A 66 15.68 -19.17 7.89
N GLN A 67 14.53 -19.28 7.23
CA GLN A 67 14.06 -20.56 6.67
C GLN A 67 15.04 -21.10 5.62
N VAL A 68 15.55 -20.23 4.74
CA VAL A 68 16.55 -20.60 3.73
C VAL A 68 17.87 -21.03 4.37
N LEU A 69 18.37 -20.29 5.39
CA LEU A 69 19.61 -20.67 6.07
C LEU A 69 19.47 -22.02 6.79
N ARG A 70 18.30 -22.30 7.38
CA ARG A 70 18.00 -23.58 8.03
C ARG A 70 17.89 -24.73 7.04
N SER A 71 17.34 -24.52 5.85
CA SER A 71 17.24 -25.57 4.82
C SER A 71 18.62 -25.91 4.25
N VAL A 72 19.46 -24.92 3.97
CA VAL A 72 20.86 -25.12 3.55
C VAL A 72 21.65 -25.89 4.60
N ARG A 73 21.50 -25.52 5.88
CA ARG A 73 22.19 -26.23 6.98
C ARG A 73 21.73 -27.68 7.10
N ARG A 74 20.45 -27.98 6.88
CA ARG A 74 19.93 -29.36 6.82
C ARG A 74 20.50 -30.14 5.64
N ALA A 75 20.53 -29.57 4.44
CA ALA A 75 21.06 -30.22 3.23
C ALA A 75 22.56 -30.55 3.35
N ASN A 76 23.33 -29.68 4.00
CA ASN A 76 24.74 -29.93 4.28
C ASN A 76 24.95 -31.02 5.35
N MET A 77 24.01 -31.18 6.28
CA MET A 77 24.06 -32.21 7.32
C MET A 77 23.76 -33.61 6.75
N SER A 78 22.79 -33.71 5.84
CA SER A 78 22.51 -34.95 5.11
C SER A 78 23.67 -35.36 4.19
N SER A 79 24.34 -34.40 3.56
CA SER A 79 25.51 -34.67 2.70
C SER A 79 26.72 -35.17 3.50
N ARG A 80 26.93 -34.66 4.73
CA ARG A 80 28.02 -35.14 5.61
C ARG A 80 27.74 -36.53 6.20
N ALA A 81 26.48 -36.86 6.49
CA ALA A 81 26.10 -38.19 6.96
C ALA A 81 26.25 -39.27 5.87
N ALA A 82 25.96 -38.92 4.61
CA ALA A 82 26.13 -39.82 3.46
C ALA A 82 27.61 -40.04 3.06
N SER A 83 28.52 -39.16 3.46
CA SER A 83 29.96 -39.25 3.13
C SER A 83 30.78 -40.07 4.14
N LEU A 84 30.14 -40.59 5.19
CA LEU A 84 30.75 -41.34 6.31
C LEU A 84 30.30 -42.81 6.35
N MET A 85 29.66 -43.29 5.29
CA MET A 85 29.13 -44.64 5.11
C MET A 85 29.72 -45.25 3.84
#